data_AF-S9XID6-F1
#
_entry.id   AF-S9XID6-F1
#
_cell.length_a   1.000
_cell.length_b   1.000
_cell.length_c   1.000
_cell.angle_alpha   90.00
_cell.angle_beta   90.00
_cell.angle_gamma   90.00
#
_symmetry.space_group_name_H-M   'P 1'
#
loop_
_entity.id
_entity.type
_entity.pdbx_description
1 polymer ?
#
loop_
_entity_poly.entity_id
_entity_poly.type
_entity_poly.pdbx_seq_one_letter_code
_entity_poly.pdbx_strand_id
1 'polypeptide(L)'
;MQSRLLQGTFLSRTTIHRTFPPVKVISSYFRPSLYPKYPRFSTRHQSQNHTTQKNHKLWNRCLKLAGKQAEKFKNKPFSYVIAFLFLHEITAILPLPVFFLLFHSLDWIPPGLPVEYLDKGSGVASRIFEKMGYNLPIEQVSKVLIDGAAAYACVKVCVVA
;
A
#
# COMPACT_ATOMS: atom_id res chain seq x y z
N MET A 1 44.37 73.40 -12.97
CA MET A 1 44.02 72.47 -14.07
C MET A 1 42.70 71.81 -13.71
N GLN A 2 41.64 72.02 -14.50
CA GLN A 2 40.98 70.97 -15.32
C GLN A 2 40.30 69.89 -14.44
N SER A 3 39.00 70.04 -14.13
CA SER A 3 37.81 69.58 -14.90
C SER A 3 37.38 68.16 -14.49
N ARG A 4 36.33 67.98 -13.68
CA ARG A 4 34.91 67.85 -14.09
C ARG A 4 34.63 66.78 -15.17
N LEU A 5 34.12 65.64 -14.70
CA LEU A 5 33.12 64.75 -15.33
C LEU A 5 32.15 64.41 -14.16
N LEU A 6 30.81 64.60 -14.16
CA LEU A 6 29.73 64.41 -15.15
C LEU A 6 29.68 62.96 -15.66
N GLN A 7 28.59 62.18 -15.57
CA GLN A 7 27.21 62.29 -15.04
C GLN A 7 26.86 60.93 -14.36
N GLY A 8 25.75 60.67 -13.65
CA GLY A 8 24.57 61.44 -13.24
C GLY A 8 23.38 60.48 -13.02
N THR A 9 22.45 60.81 -12.09
CA THR A 9 21.01 60.37 -12.03
C THR A 9 20.66 58.86 -12.09
N PHE A 10 19.68 58.30 -11.36
CA PHE A 10 18.38 58.83 -10.95
C PHE A 10 17.79 58.06 -9.73
N LEU A 11 16.58 58.44 -9.27
CA LEU A 11 16.07 58.22 -7.91
C LEU A 11 15.04 57.07 -7.74
N SER A 12 14.89 56.65 -6.46
CA SER A 12 13.64 56.28 -5.75
C SER A 12 12.83 55.01 -6.08
N ARG A 13 12.67 54.14 -5.05
CA ARG A 13 11.36 53.65 -4.52
C ARG A 13 11.53 52.87 -3.19
N THR A 14 11.48 53.50 -2.01
CA THR A 14 10.32 53.81 -1.13
C THR A 14 9.67 52.63 -0.36
N THR A 15 9.95 52.60 0.96
CA THR A 15 9.03 52.34 2.12
C THR A 15 8.53 50.86 2.24
N ILE A 16 7.92 50.32 3.32
CA ILE A 16 7.14 50.85 4.47
C ILE A 16 7.43 50.08 5.80
N HIS A 17 7.53 50.79 6.93
CA HIS A 17 7.53 50.27 8.33
C HIS A 17 6.17 49.69 8.75
N ARG A 18 6.11 48.63 9.58
CA ARG A 18 5.14 48.53 10.71
C ARG A 18 5.38 47.37 11.69
N THR A 19 5.85 47.72 12.88
CA THR A 19 5.59 47.04 14.16
C THR A 19 4.10 47.01 14.49
N PHE A 20 3.58 45.98 15.16
CA PHE A 20 2.66 46.08 16.33
C PHE A 20 2.56 44.74 17.10
N PRO A 21 2.37 44.76 18.45
CA PRO A 21 2.43 43.58 19.34
C PRO A 21 1.04 42.89 19.55
N PRO A 22 0.94 41.76 20.29
CA PRO A 22 -0.24 40.89 20.25
C PRO A 22 -1.38 41.33 21.18
N VAL A 23 -2.62 41.16 20.72
CA VAL A 23 -3.84 41.40 21.52
C VAL A 23 -4.51 40.05 21.86
N LYS A 24 -4.58 39.72 23.16
CA LYS A 24 -5.47 38.65 23.66
C LYS A 24 -6.88 39.23 23.81
N VAL A 25 -7.81 38.80 22.97
CA VAL A 25 -9.24 39.13 23.14
C VAL A 25 -9.94 37.99 23.88
N ILE A 26 -10.13 38.18 25.18
CA ILE A 26 -11.17 37.46 25.94
C ILE A 26 -12.47 38.22 25.68
N SER A 27 -13.49 37.57 25.11
CA SER A 27 -14.82 38.18 25.05
C SER A 27 -15.93 37.18 25.32
N SER A 28 -16.50 37.31 26.51
CA SER A 28 -17.68 36.58 26.99
C SER A 28 -18.95 37.28 26.51
N TYR A 29 -19.46 36.91 25.33
CA TYR A 29 -20.77 37.39 24.86
C TYR A 29 -21.93 36.49 25.30
N PHE A 30 -22.64 36.99 26.31
CA PHE A 30 -23.96 36.57 26.77
C PHE A 30 -24.95 36.54 25.59
N ARG A 31 -25.61 35.39 25.33
CA ARG A 31 -26.66 35.27 24.30
C ARG A 31 -28.04 35.17 24.95
N PRO A 32 -28.93 36.17 24.81
CA PRO A 32 -30.32 36.02 25.22
C PRO A 32 -31.06 35.05 24.29
N SER A 33 -31.71 34.04 24.86
CA SER A 33 -32.49 33.05 24.13
C SER A 33 -33.96 33.48 24.06
N LEU A 34 -34.37 34.10 22.94
CA LEU A 34 -35.77 34.36 22.61
C LEU A 34 -36.17 33.63 21.33
N TYR A 35 -36.55 32.36 21.47
CA TYR A 35 -37.25 31.60 20.44
C TYR A 35 -38.55 31.02 21.03
N PRO A 36 -39.71 31.19 20.38
CA PRO A 36 -40.97 30.62 20.85
C PRO A 36 -40.91 29.09 20.77
N LYS A 37 -41.30 28.42 21.86
CA LYS A 37 -41.26 26.97 22.00
C LYS A 37 -42.55 26.36 21.43
N TYR A 38 -42.55 26.04 20.14
CA TYR A 38 -43.69 25.37 19.50
C TYR A 38 -43.99 24.01 20.17
N PRO A 39 -45.27 23.62 20.33
CA PRO A 39 -45.63 22.31 20.84
C PRO A 39 -45.22 21.23 19.83
N ARG A 40 -44.12 20.54 20.13
CA ARG A 40 -43.62 19.41 19.34
C ARG A 40 -44.56 18.22 19.55
N PHE A 41 -45.56 18.06 18.68
CA PHE A 41 -46.34 16.82 18.59
C PHE A 41 -45.38 15.64 18.40
N SER A 42 -45.25 14.81 19.42
CA SER A 42 -44.42 13.62 19.37
C SER A 42 -45.20 12.49 18.71
N THR A 43 -45.27 12.52 17.38
CA THR A 43 -45.72 11.35 16.61
C THR A 43 -44.68 10.26 16.79
N ARG A 44 -44.90 9.40 17.79
CA ARG A 44 -44.06 8.25 18.13
C ARG A 44 -44.22 7.16 17.08
N HIS A 45 -43.72 7.41 15.86
CA HIS A 45 -43.48 6.35 14.90
C HIS A 45 -42.41 5.42 15.47
N GLN A 46 -42.86 4.34 16.08
CA GLN A 46 -42.03 3.21 16.51
C GLN A 46 -41.62 2.39 15.26
N SER A 47 -40.95 3.06 14.32
CA SER A 47 -40.42 2.43 13.11
C SER A 47 -39.29 1.48 13.47
N GLN A 48 -39.29 0.31 12.84
CA GLN A 48 -38.60 -0.92 13.24
C GLN A 48 -37.06 -0.86 13.07
N ASN A 49 -36.39 0.01 13.82
CA ASN A 49 -34.93 0.23 13.75
C ASN A 49 -34.09 -0.79 14.55
N HIS A 50 -34.69 -1.90 15.00
CA HIS A 50 -34.04 -2.80 15.96
C HIS A 50 -32.96 -3.70 15.34
N THR A 51 -33.04 -3.96 14.03
CA THR A 51 -32.03 -4.70 13.26
C THR A 51 -30.88 -3.78 12.80
N THR A 52 -31.18 -2.56 12.35
CA THR A 52 -30.19 -1.55 11.95
C THR A 52 -29.36 -1.06 13.12
N GLN A 53 -29.95 -0.76 14.29
CA GLN A 53 -29.17 -0.34 15.47
C GLN A 53 -28.23 -1.44 16.00
N LYS A 54 -28.64 -2.72 15.99
CA LYS A 54 -27.77 -3.83 16.42
C LYS A 54 -26.55 -3.97 15.52
N ASN A 55 -26.74 -3.93 14.20
CA ASN A 55 -25.64 -3.95 13.24
C ASN A 55 -24.67 -2.77 13.44
N HIS A 56 -25.18 -1.55 13.65
CA HIS A 56 -24.34 -0.39 13.91
C HIS A 56 -23.53 -0.51 15.22
N LYS A 57 -24.06 -1.20 16.24
CA LYS A 57 -23.37 -1.45 17.52
C LYS A 57 -22.23 -2.46 17.39
N LEU A 58 -22.40 -3.49 16.55
CA LEU A 58 -21.37 -4.49 16.23
C LEU A 58 -20.29 -3.88 15.33
N TRP A 59 -20.68 -3.16 14.29
CA TRP A 59 -19.78 -2.44 13.38
C TRP A 59 -18.86 -1.46 14.13
N ASN A 60 -19.41 -0.66 15.06
CA ASN A 60 -18.63 0.26 15.88
C ASN A 60 -17.66 -0.44 16.85
N ARG A 61 -17.91 -1.71 17.23
CA ARG A 61 -16.96 -2.51 18.02
C ARG A 61 -15.82 -3.01 17.14
N CYS A 62 -16.12 -3.52 15.93
CA CYS A 62 -15.09 -3.89 14.95
C CYS A 62 -14.21 -2.69 14.56
N LEU A 63 -14.78 -1.49 14.32
CA LEU A 63 -13.97 -0.30 14.04
C LEU A 63 -13.12 0.15 15.23
N LYS A 64 -13.57 -0.03 16.48
CA LYS A 64 -12.73 0.25 17.65
C LYS A 64 -11.54 -0.69 17.75
N LEU A 65 -11.70 -1.95 17.36
CA LEU A 65 -10.62 -2.96 17.34
C LEU A 65 -9.66 -2.76 16.17
N ALA A 66 -10.18 -2.50 14.97
CA ALA A 66 -9.39 -2.24 13.76
C ALA A 66 -8.82 -0.80 13.66
N GLY A 67 -9.16 0.06 14.63
CA GLY A 67 -8.59 1.39 14.81
C GLY A 67 -8.86 2.39 13.69
N LYS A 68 -8.09 3.49 13.70
CA LYS A 68 -8.27 4.67 12.83
C LYS A 68 -8.12 4.38 11.32
N GLN A 69 -7.62 3.20 10.93
CA GLN A 69 -7.56 2.81 9.52
C GLN A 69 -8.89 2.25 9.01
N ALA A 70 -9.70 1.61 9.86
CA ALA A 70 -11.00 1.02 9.48
C ALA A 70 -12.00 2.06 8.95
N GLU A 71 -11.99 3.27 9.52
CA GLU A 71 -12.70 4.46 9.01
C GLU A 71 -12.36 4.75 7.52
N LYS A 72 -11.09 4.56 7.12
CA LYS A 72 -10.62 4.84 5.76
C LYS A 72 -10.95 3.70 4.79
N PHE A 73 -10.87 2.44 5.23
CA PHE A 73 -11.27 1.27 4.44
C PHE A 73 -12.72 1.39 3.94
N LYS A 74 -13.64 1.87 4.79
CA LYS A 74 -15.05 2.07 4.43
C LYS A 74 -15.27 2.93 3.17
N ASN A 75 -14.42 3.95 2.96
CA ASN A 75 -14.64 4.95 1.92
C ASN A 75 -13.93 4.64 0.60
N LYS A 76 -12.99 3.68 0.56
CA LYS A 76 -12.22 3.30 -0.64
C LYS A 76 -11.83 1.80 -0.71
N PRO A 77 -12.77 0.85 -0.58
CA PRO A 77 -12.44 -0.58 -0.49
C PRO A 77 -11.59 -1.10 -1.66
N PHE A 78 -11.94 -0.72 -2.90
CA PHE A 78 -11.18 -1.12 -4.10
C PHE A 78 -9.71 -0.71 -4.09
N SER A 79 -9.39 0.48 -3.56
CA SER A 79 -8.00 0.96 -3.50
C SER A 79 -7.12 0.08 -2.61
N TYR A 80 -7.70 -0.49 -1.55
CA TYR A 80 -7.00 -1.40 -0.65
C TYR A 80 -6.89 -2.81 -1.21
N VAL A 81 -7.91 -3.29 -1.93
CA VAL A 81 -7.84 -4.58 -2.65
C VAL A 81 -6.76 -4.53 -3.73
N ILE A 82 -6.73 -3.48 -4.56
CA ILE A 82 -5.71 -3.31 -5.62
C ILE A 82 -4.31 -3.19 -5.00
N ALA A 83 -4.14 -2.42 -3.92
CA ALA A 83 -2.87 -2.33 -3.22
C ALA A 83 -2.43 -3.66 -2.59
N PHE A 84 -3.37 -4.45 -2.05
CA PHE A 84 -3.10 -5.80 -1.54
C PHE A 84 -2.66 -6.75 -2.66
N LEU A 85 -3.38 -6.81 -3.79
CA LEU A 85 -2.96 -7.63 -4.93
C LEU A 85 -1.57 -7.21 -5.42
N PHE A 86 -1.35 -5.91 -5.65
CA PHE A 86 -0.05 -5.42 -6.15
C PHE A 86 1.10 -5.75 -5.19
N LEU A 87 0.90 -5.62 -3.88
CA LEU A 87 1.90 -6.02 -2.88
C LEU A 87 2.08 -7.55 -2.80
N HIS A 88 0.99 -8.32 -2.92
CA HIS A 88 1.00 -9.78 -2.94
C HIS A 88 1.80 -10.30 -4.15
N GLU A 89 1.56 -9.77 -5.35
CA GLU A 89 2.31 -10.12 -6.56
C GLU A 89 3.81 -9.77 -6.40
N ILE A 90 4.16 -8.59 -5.87
CA ILE A 90 5.58 -8.24 -5.62
C ILE A 90 6.21 -9.20 -4.59
N THR A 91 5.50 -9.54 -3.52
CA THR A 91 5.98 -10.48 -2.49
C THR A 91 5.93 -11.94 -2.92
N ALA A 92 5.28 -12.29 -4.04
CA ALA A 92 5.40 -13.59 -4.70
C ALA A 92 6.55 -13.63 -5.71
N ILE A 93 6.79 -12.53 -6.43
CA ILE A 93 7.87 -12.41 -7.44
C ILE A 93 9.25 -12.34 -6.79
N LEU A 94 9.43 -11.54 -5.73
CA LEU A 94 10.76 -11.32 -5.13
C LEU A 94 11.41 -12.56 -4.48
N PRO A 95 10.68 -13.43 -3.75
CA PRO A 95 11.31 -14.58 -3.11
C PRO A 95 11.70 -15.69 -4.10
N LEU A 96 11.08 -15.77 -5.27
CA LEU A 96 11.34 -16.81 -6.27
C LEU A 96 12.80 -16.84 -6.76
N PRO A 97 13.41 -15.74 -7.25
CA PRO A 97 14.83 -15.74 -7.61
C PRO A 97 15.74 -15.89 -6.39
N VAL A 98 15.33 -15.44 -5.19
CA VAL A 98 16.11 -15.61 -3.95
C VAL A 98 16.24 -17.09 -3.58
N PHE A 99 15.13 -17.83 -3.54
CA PHE A 99 15.16 -19.27 -3.29
C PHE A 99 15.85 -20.04 -4.42
N PHE A 100 15.62 -19.67 -5.68
CA PHE A 100 16.30 -20.30 -6.81
C PHE A 100 17.83 -20.17 -6.71
N LEU A 101 18.35 -18.96 -6.48
CA LEU A 101 19.79 -18.74 -6.31
C LEU A 101 20.33 -19.45 -5.07
N LEU A 102 19.56 -19.49 -3.99
CA LEU A 102 19.94 -20.23 -2.78
C LEU A 102 20.10 -21.72 -3.07
N PHE A 103 19.12 -22.37 -3.69
CA PHE A 103 19.15 -23.81 -3.96
C PHE A 103 20.20 -24.16 -5.02
N HIS A 104 20.34 -23.31 -6.05
CA HIS A 104 21.36 -23.47 -7.07
C HIS A 104 22.79 -23.33 -6.52
N SER A 105 22.99 -22.55 -5.44
CA SER A 105 24.30 -22.34 -4.80
C SER A 105 24.61 -23.32 -3.66
N LEU A 106 23.58 -23.92 -3.06
CA LEU A 106 23.72 -24.89 -1.96
C LEU A 106 23.65 -26.35 -2.46
N ASP A 107 23.42 -26.58 -3.76
CA ASP A 107 23.22 -27.89 -4.38
C ASP A 107 22.19 -28.76 -3.62
N TRP A 108 21.09 -28.14 -3.17
CA TRP A 108 20.08 -28.82 -2.37
C TRP A 108 19.05 -29.55 -3.24
N ILE A 109 19.08 -30.89 -3.20
CA ILE A 109 18.09 -31.74 -3.87
C ILE A 109 16.88 -31.98 -2.93
N PRO A 110 15.63 -31.74 -3.38
CA PRO A 110 14.44 -32.05 -2.61
C PRO A 110 14.26 -33.57 -2.43
N PRO A 111 14.09 -34.06 -1.18
CA PRO A 111 13.96 -35.50 -0.93
C PRO A 111 12.64 -36.06 -1.45
N GLY A 112 12.67 -37.28 -1.98
CA GLY A 112 11.47 -38.02 -2.40
C GLY A 112 10.96 -37.74 -3.81
N LEU A 113 11.69 -36.99 -4.64
CA LEU A 113 11.35 -36.81 -6.06
C LEU A 113 11.60 -38.13 -6.84
N PRO A 114 10.60 -38.73 -7.51
CA PRO A 114 10.82 -39.93 -8.32
C PRO A 114 11.51 -39.58 -9.65
N VAL A 115 12.58 -40.31 -9.98
CA VAL A 115 13.41 -40.11 -11.19
C VAL A 115 12.60 -40.06 -12.49
N GLU A 116 11.54 -40.88 -12.61
CA GLU A 116 10.68 -40.90 -13.79
C GLU A 116 10.03 -39.53 -14.11
N TYR A 117 9.67 -38.74 -13.09
CA TYR A 117 9.13 -37.39 -13.30
C TYR A 117 10.23 -36.38 -13.63
N LEU A 118 11.43 -36.58 -13.10
CA LEU A 118 12.60 -35.75 -13.41
C LEU A 118 13.02 -35.91 -14.87
N ASP A 119 13.15 -37.14 -15.37
CA ASP A 119 13.56 -37.42 -16.75
C ASP A 119 12.54 -36.89 -17.78
N LYS A 120 11.24 -37.04 -17.48
CA LYS A 120 10.17 -36.46 -18.31
C LYS A 120 10.20 -34.93 -18.27
N GLY A 121 10.44 -34.34 -17.10
CA GLY A 121 10.55 -32.89 -16.93
C GLY A 121 11.75 -32.31 -17.67
N SER A 122 12.94 -32.88 -17.49
CA SER A 122 14.18 -32.41 -18.11
C SER A 122 14.15 -32.58 -19.63
N GLY A 123 13.57 -33.67 -20.14
CA GLY A 123 13.38 -33.88 -21.58
C GLY A 123 12.43 -32.87 -22.23
N VAL A 124 11.41 -32.37 -21.52
CA VAL A 124 10.54 -31.27 -21.98
C VAL A 124 11.27 -29.93 -21.87
N ALA A 125 11.94 -29.67 -20.75
CA ALA A 125 12.68 -28.43 -20.52
C ALA A 125 13.82 -28.25 -21.54
N SER A 126 14.58 -29.30 -21.86
CA SER A 126 15.66 -29.28 -22.86
C SER A 126 15.16 -28.77 -24.21
N ARG A 127 14.05 -29.32 -24.70
CA ARG A 127 13.42 -28.89 -25.96
C ARG A 127 12.96 -27.43 -25.94
N ILE A 128 12.68 -26.87 -24.77
CA ILE A 128 12.33 -25.45 -24.61
C ILE A 128 13.61 -24.60 -24.63
N PHE A 129 14.65 -25.00 -23.91
CA PHE A 129 15.96 -24.31 -23.93
C PHE A 129 16.60 -24.33 -25.33
N GLU A 130 16.58 -25.46 -26.03
CA GLU A 130 17.04 -25.59 -27.42
C GLU A 130 16.30 -24.63 -28.36
N LYS A 131 14.97 -24.51 -28.23
CA LYS A 131 14.15 -23.56 -29.00
C LYS A 131 14.46 -22.10 -28.68
N MET A 132 14.95 -21.80 -27.47
CA MET A 132 15.44 -20.47 -27.08
C MET A 132 16.89 -20.23 -27.49
N GLY A 133 17.55 -21.19 -28.15
CA GLY A 133 18.95 -21.11 -28.59
C GLY A 133 19.99 -21.57 -27.57
N TYR A 134 19.57 -22.11 -26.43
CA TYR A 134 20.45 -22.64 -25.38
C TYR A 134 20.64 -24.14 -25.54
N ASN A 135 21.83 -24.57 -25.93
CA ASN A 135 22.19 -25.99 -26.04
C ASN A 135 22.90 -26.45 -24.76
N LEU A 136 22.12 -26.71 -23.72
CA LEU A 136 22.59 -27.08 -22.39
C LEU A 136 22.57 -28.61 -22.23
N PRO A 137 23.55 -29.22 -21.54
CA PRO A 137 23.49 -30.64 -21.22
C PRO A 137 22.30 -30.94 -20.30
N ILE A 138 21.68 -32.12 -20.49
CA ILE A 138 20.46 -32.55 -19.78
C ILE A 138 20.62 -32.48 -18.24
N GLU A 139 21.82 -32.73 -17.73
CA GLU A 139 22.13 -32.60 -16.30
C GLU A 139 21.92 -31.17 -15.76
N GLN A 140 22.42 -30.14 -16.47
CA GLN A 140 22.23 -28.74 -16.10
C GLN A 140 20.75 -28.32 -16.23
N VAL A 141 20.07 -28.78 -17.29
CA VAL A 141 18.63 -28.57 -17.47
C VAL A 141 17.84 -29.19 -16.31
N SER A 142 18.21 -30.40 -15.89
CA SER A 142 17.59 -31.12 -14.78
C SER A 142 17.80 -30.38 -13.46
N LYS A 143 19.03 -29.92 -13.19
CA LYS A 143 19.37 -29.12 -12.00
C LYS A 143 18.56 -27.83 -11.95
N VAL A 144 18.58 -27.03 -13.01
CA VAL A 144 17.81 -25.76 -13.10
C VAL A 144 16.30 -26.01 -12.94
N LEU A 145 15.77 -27.11 -13.49
CA LEU A 145 14.37 -27.49 -13.32
C LEU A 145 14.03 -27.87 -11.88
N ILE A 146 14.88 -28.65 -11.21
CA ILE A 146 14.72 -29.02 -9.79
C ILE A 146 14.79 -27.76 -8.91
N ASP A 147 15.83 -26.95 -9.06
CA ASP A 147 16.06 -25.73 -8.28
C ASP A 147 14.86 -24.77 -8.43
N GLY A 148 14.35 -24.61 -9.66
CA GLY A 148 13.16 -23.81 -9.95
C GLY A 148 11.87 -24.38 -9.37
N ALA A 149 11.68 -25.70 -9.44
CA ALA A 149 10.50 -26.37 -8.86
C ALA A 149 10.49 -26.30 -7.33
N ALA A 150 11.66 -26.53 -6.70
CA ALA A 150 11.84 -26.39 -5.25
C ALA A 150 11.63 -24.94 -4.80
N ALA A 151 12.18 -23.96 -5.52
CA ALA A 151 11.99 -22.54 -5.25
C ALA A 151 10.50 -22.18 -5.32
N TYR A 152 9.79 -22.55 -6.39
CA TYR A 152 8.36 -22.32 -6.52
C TYR A 152 7.54 -22.96 -5.38
N ALA A 153 7.87 -24.20 -4.99
CA ALA A 153 7.20 -24.88 -3.89
C ALA A 153 7.40 -24.13 -2.55
N CYS A 154 8.62 -23.68 -2.26
CA CYS A 154 8.93 -22.90 -1.07
C CYS A 154 8.23 -21.53 -1.06
N VAL A 155 8.22 -20.79 -2.18
CA VAL A 155 7.45 -19.54 -2.30
C VAL A 155 5.97 -19.79 -2.01
N LYS A 156 5.39 -20.85 -2.58
CA LYS A 156 3.98 -21.18 -2.42
C LYS A 156 3.62 -21.50 -0.97
N VAL A 157 4.47 -22.25 -0.26
CA VAL A 157 4.27 -22.57 1.16
C VAL A 157 4.49 -21.34 2.06
N CYS A 158 5.42 -20.44 1.73
CA CYS A 158 5.75 -19.29 2.57
C CYS A 158 4.87 -18.05 2.33
N VAL A 159 4.30 -17.88 1.12
CA VAL A 159 3.56 -16.67 0.70
C VAL A 159 2.05 -16.91 0.56
N VAL A 160 1.62 -18.17 0.41
CA VAL A 160 0.22 -18.56 0.12
C VAL A 160 -0.36 -19.55 1.15
N ALA A 161 0.18 -19.53 2.38
CA ALA A 161 -0.34 -20.24 3.55
C ALA A 161 -1.11 -19.30 4.50
#